data_AF-A0AA36G1S4-F1
#
_entry.id   AF-A0AA36G1S4-F1
#
_cell.length_a   1.000
_cell.length_b   1.000
_cell.length_c   1.000
_cell.angle_alpha   90.00
_cell.angle_beta   90.00
_cell.angle_gamma   90.00
#
_symmetry.space_group_name_H-M   'P 1'
#
loop_
_entity.id
_entity.type
_entity.pdbx_description
1 polymer ?
#
loop_
_entity_poly.entity_id
_entity_poly.type
_entity_poly.pdbx_seq_one_letter_code
_entity_poly.pdbx_strand_id
1 'polypeptide(L)'
;MPDTDLLSSCLRILPLLVLLVPTNCQQCSRVQACGATISRYPTVQAEEGSGASPSDVTPLYDELLTPIAVFDYSAEAEIKNFKLCTCANNVTCDMEDSSKTLRLDDSVTLHFCEEPAAQIPNECKGRRGILRVIGHAHETGWTLASVTNTLAFCTCPAGFRRASTHMWDHAELALNYKCL
;
A
#
# COMPACT_ATOMS: atom_id res chain seq x y z
N MET A 1 5.85 24.20 67.69
CA MET A 1 4.58 24.47 68.40
C MET A 1 4.57 25.95 68.78
N PRO A 2 3.49 26.69 68.49
CA PRO A 2 2.33 26.30 67.65
C PRO A 2 2.70 26.48 66.14
N ASP A 3 2.14 27.29 65.22
CA ASP A 3 1.00 28.24 65.27
C ASP A 3 0.43 28.70 63.90
N THR A 4 -0.76 29.34 63.97
CA THR A 4 -1.51 30.25 63.05
C THR A 4 -1.24 30.38 61.52
N ASP A 5 -2.31 30.08 60.76
CA ASP A 5 -3.14 30.99 59.92
C ASP A 5 -2.84 31.46 58.46
N LEU A 6 -3.97 31.37 57.70
CA LEU A 6 -4.56 32.26 56.67
C LEU A 6 -3.88 32.56 55.30
N LEU A 7 -4.73 32.38 54.26
CA LEU A 7 -4.83 33.15 53.00
C LEU A 7 -3.60 33.30 52.08
N SER A 8 -3.71 32.80 50.83
CA SER A 8 -3.81 33.73 49.68
C SER A 8 -4.25 33.03 48.37
N SER A 9 -4.75 33.85 47.44
CA SER A 9 -5.31 33.51 46.14
C SER A 9 -4.28 33.03 45.09
N CYS A 10 -4.42 31.79 44.63
CA CYS A 10 -3.97 31.31 43.31
C CYS A 10 -5.17 30.66 42.59
N LEU A 11 -6.18 31.43 42.17
CA LEU A 11 -6.20 32.13 40.88
C LEU A 11 -5.98 31.19 39.67
N ARG A 12 -7.09 30.58 39.22
CA ARG A 12 -7.35 30.02 37.87
C ARG A 12 -6.13 29.89 36.93
N ILE A 13 -5.38 28.79 37.05
CA ILE A 13 -4.67 28.24 35.89
C ILE A 13 -5.58 27.21 35.25
N LEU A 14 -6.15 27.57 34.10
CA LEU A 14 -6.88 26.62 33.25
C LEU A 14 -5.89 25.54 32.82
N PRO A 15 -6.14 24.23 33.03
CA PRO A 15 -5.33 23.21 32.41
C PRO A 15 -5.61 23.25 30.91
N LEU A 16 -4.81 24.02 30.18
CA LEU A 16 -4.71 23.92 28.73
C LEU A 16 -4.02 22.58 28.43
N LEU A 17 -4.76 21.49 28.63
CA LEU A 17 -4.37 20.14 28.28
C LEU A 17 -4.39 20.05 26.76
N VAL A 18 -3.37 20.66 26.15
CA VAL A 18 -3.10 20.57 24.71
C VAL A 18 -3.15 19.10 24.36
N LEU A 19 -3.98 18.78 23.37
CA LEU A 19 -4.14 17.43 22.86
C LEU A 19 -2.83 16.98 22.22
N LEU A 20 -1.93 16.47 23.06
CA LEU A 20 -0.90 15.51 22.71
C LEU A 20 -1.61 14.22 22.29
N VAL A 21 -2.26 14.31 21.13
CA VAL A 21 -2.60 13.14 20.34
C VAL A 21 -1.29 12.38 20.18
N PRO A 22 -1.18 11.14 20.67
CA PRO A 22 -0.05 10.32 20.30
C PRO A 22 -0.21 10.06 18.80
N THR A 23 0.51 10.83 17.98
CA THR A 23 0.83 10.44 16.61
C THR A 23 1.63 9.17 16.73
N ASN A 24 0.91 8.04 16.72
CA ASN A 24 1.43 6.72 17.02
C ASN A 24 2.17 6.22 15.78
N CYS A 25 3.23 6.95 15.42
CA CYS A 25 4.15 6.70 14.34
C CYS A 25 4.92 5.42 14.69
N GLN A 26 4.28 4.29 14.41
CA GLN A 26 4.87 2.98 14.56
C GLN A 26 6.17 2.96 13.75
N GLN A 27 7.27 2.61 14.41
CA GLN A 27 8.56 2.53 13.78
C GLN A 27 8.56 1.37 12.76
N CYS A 28 9.12 1.60 11.57
CA CYS A 28 9.15 0.59 10.52
C CYS A 28 9.88 -0.68 10.98
N SER A 29 9.24 -1.84 10.78
CA SER A 29 9.94 -3.11 10.95
C SER A 29 10.86 -3.39 9.76
N ARG A 30 11.87 -4.24 9.97
CA ARG A 30 12.85 -4.60 8.92
C ARG A 30 12.22 -5.10 7.61
N VAL A 31 11.08 -5.79 7.70
CA VAL A 31 10.36 -6.39 6.58
C VAL A 31 9.27 -5.49 5.99
N GLN A 32 9.23 -4.21 6.36
CA GLN A 32 8.17 -3.27 5.99
C GLN A 32 8.77 -2.10 5.21
N ALA A 33 8.07 -1.66 4.17
CA ALA A 33 8.35 -0.43 3.46
C ALA A 33 7.86 0.77 4.26
N CYS A 34 8.62 1.86 4.28
CA CYS A 34 8.22 3.09 4.97
C CYS A 34 7.14 3.87 4.22
N GLY A 35 7.07 3.68 2.91
CA GLY A 35 6.03 4.21 2.05
C GLY A 35 5.69 3.28 0.89
N ALA A 36 4.59 3.59 0.21
CA ALA A 36 4.19 2.94 -1.02
C ALA A 36 3.57 3.97 -1.97
N THR A 37 3.88 3.83 -3.25
CA THR A 37 3.30 4.62 -4.34
C THR A 37 2.41 3.70 -5.19
N ILE A 38 1.16 4.11 -5.37
CA ILE A 38 0.21 3.46 -6.27
C ILE A 38 0.05 4.33 -7.51
N SER A 39 0.27 3.75 -8.68
CA SER A 39 -0.01 4.36 -9.98
C SER A 39 -1.33 3.79 -10.51
N ARG A 40 -2.41 4.56 -10.44
CA ARG A 40 -3.71 4.19 -11.01
C ARG A 40 -3.79 4.68 -12.46
N TYR A 41 -3.75 3.74 -13.39
CA TYR A 41 -4.01 4.01 -14.80
C TYR A 41 -5.52 4.17 -15.05
N PRO A 42 -5.94 4.98 -16.04
CA PRO A 42 -7.32 5.02 -16.48
C PRO A 42 -7.72 3.66 -17.08
N THR A 43 -9.01 3.36 -17.01
CA THR A 43 -9.58 2.15 -17.59
C THR A 43 -10.29 2.48 -18.89
N VAL A 44 -9.84 1.90 -20.00
CA VAL A 44 -10.63 1.84 -21.23
C VAL A 44 -11.69 0.76 -21.08
N GLN A 45 -12.93 1.07 -21.45
CA GLN A 45 -13.92 0.03 -21.72
C GLN A 45 -13.47 -0.69 -22.99
N ALA A 46 -13.51 -2.02 -22.98
CA ALA A 46 -13.40 -2.76 -24.23
C ALA A 46 -14.68 -2.47 -25.04
N GLU A 47 -14.55 -1.90 -26.24
CA GLU A 47 -15.73 -1.49 -27.02
C GLU A 47 -16.66 -2.69 -27.25
N GLU A 48 -17.95 -2.51 -26.97
CA GLU A 48 -18.97 -3.51 -27.28
C GLU A 48 -19.02 -3.70 -28.81
N GLY A 49 -18.48 -4.83 -29.26
CA GLY A 49 -18.39 -5.17 -30.68
C GLY A 49 -19.79 -5.22 -31.30
N SER A 50 -20.15 -4.14 -32.00
CA SER A 50 -21.50 -3.92 -32.55
C SER A 50 -21.86 -4.97 -33.61
N GLY A 51 -22.46 -6.08 -33.16
CA GLY A 51 -22.56 -7.33 -33.93
C GLY A 51 -23.95 -7.97 -33.91
N ALA A 52 -24.80 -7.52 -34.84
CA ALA A 52 -26.05 -8.16 -35.28
C ALA A 52 -27.28 -8.18 -34.34
N SER A 53 -28.44 -8.35 -34.97
CA SER A 53 -29.79 -8.29 -34.37
C SER A 53 -30.22 -9.62 -33.72
N PRO A 54 -31.18 -9.60 -32.77
CA PRO A 54 -31.54 -10.79 -32.00
C PRO A 54 -32.51 -11.73 -32.74
N SER A 55 -32.01 -12.90 -33.14
CA SER A 55 -32.83 -14.08 -33.47
C SER A 55 -32.02 -15.39 -33.34
N ASP A 56 -32.51 -16.32 -32.53
CA ASP A 56 -32.08 -17.73 -32.40
C ASP A 56 -30.58 -18.05 -32.17
N VAL A 57 -30.08 -17.78 -30.95
CA VAL A 57 -29.13 -18.69 -30.28
C VAL A 57 -29.46 -18.77 -28.78
N THR A 58 -29.48 -20.00 -28.22
CA THR A 58 -29.66 -20.24 -26.78
C THR A 58 -28.35 -19.98 -26.01
N PRO A 59 -28.35 -19.27 -24.86
CA PRO A 59 -27.14 -19.10 -24.06
C PRO A 59 -26.76 -20.41 -23.36
N LEU A 60 -25.68 -21.06 -23.82
CA LEU A 60 -25.18 -22.33 -23.29
C LEU A 60 -23.81 -22.16 -22.61
N TYR A 61 -23.86 -21.58 -21.40
CA TYR A 61 -22.76 -21.47 -20.43
C TYR A 61 -21.57 -20.55 -20.78
N ASP A 62 -20.91 -20.13 -19.70
CA ASP A 62 -19.73 -19.28 -19.61
C ASP A 62 -19.76 -18.01 -20.49
N GLU A 63 -20.53 -17.04 -19.98
CA GLU A 63 -20.12 -15.64 -19.97
C GLU A 63 -18.64 -15.56 -19.54
N LEU A 64 -17.72 -15.57 -20.50
CA LEU A 64 -16.35 -15.13 -20.26
C LEU A 64 -16.47 -13.67 -19.80
N LEU A 65 -16.19 -13.43 -18.51
CA LEU A 65 -16.03 -12.10 -17.96
C LEU A 65 -14.76 -11.47 -18.56
N THR A 66 -14.87 -11.05 -19.82
CA THR A 66 -13.97 -10.09 -20.44
C THR A 66 -13.90 -8.90 -19.50
N PRO A 67 -12.69 -8.38 -19.18
CA PRO A 67 -12.59 -7.25 -18.28
C PRO A 67 -13.34 -6.04 -18.86
N ILE A 68 -14.50 -5.73 -18.26
CA ILE A 68 -15.38 -4.59 -18.61
C ILE A 68 -14.58 -3.28 -18.65
N ALA A 69 -13.47 -3.25 -17.90
CA ALA A 69 -12.43 -2.25 -17.89
C ALA A 69 -11.05 -2.92 -18.04
N VAL A 70 -10.26 -2.50 -19.04
CA VAL A 70 -8.84 -2.81 -19.17
C VAL A 70 -8.03 -1.56 -18.82
N PHE A 71 -6.94 -1.71 -18.06
CA PHE A 71 -6.07 -0.57 -17.72
C PHE A 71 -5.23 -0.13 -18.94
N ASP A 72 -5.28 1.15 -19.28
CA ASP A 72 -4.41 1.74 -20.30
C ASP A 72 -3.08 2.19 -19.67
N TYR A 73 -2.08 1.32 -19.75
CA TYR A 73 -0.72 1.58 -19.28
C TYR A 73 0.07 2.58 -20.15
N SER A 74 -0.49 3.06 -21.26
CA SER A 74 0.12 4.10 -22.11
C SER A 74 -0.32 5.52 -21.75
N ALA A 75 -1.42 5.65 -21.00
CA ALA A 75 -1.93 6.92 -20.51
C ALA A 75 -1.22 7.40 -19.23
N GLU A 76 -1.42 8.68 -18.88
CA GLU A 76 -0.93 9.27 -17.63
C GLU A 76 -1.64 8.62 -16.42
N ALA A 77 -0.87 8.25 -15.40
CA ALA A 77 -1.37 7.59 -14.20
C ALA A 77 -1.67 8.60 -13.08
N GLU A 78 -2.78 8.40 -12.37
CA GLU A 78 -3.02 9.06 -11.09
C GLU A 78 -2.10 8.44 -10.03
N ILE A 79 -1.06 9.19 -9.63
CA ILE A 79 -0.07 8.75 -8.64
C ILE A 79 -0.53 9.12 -7.22
N LYS A 80 -0.56 8.14 -6.30
CA LYS A 80 -0.91 8.32 -4.89
C LYS A 80 0.17 7.74 -3.97
N ASN A 81 0.72 8.60 -3.11
CA ASN A 81 1.80 8.28 -2.18
C ASN A 81 1.24 8.07 -0.76
N PHE A 82 1.59 6.94 -0.15
CA PHE A 82 1.14 6.52 1.18
C PHE A 82 2.35 6.35 2.11
N LYS A 83 2.34 7.01 3.27
CA LYS A 83 3.34 6.84 4.33
C LYS A 83 2.83 5.83 5.35
N LEU A 84 3.56 4.73 5.52
CA LEU A 84 3.11 3.56 6.30
C LEU A 84 3.67 3.54 7.73
N CYS A 85 4.91 4.01 7.91
CA CYS A 85 5.61 4.01 9.20
C CYS A 85 6.73 5.05 9.22
N THR A 86 7.38 5.24 10.37
CA THR A 86 8.57 6.10 10.49
C THR A 86 9.86 5.30 10.59
N CYS A 87 10.88 5.71 9.83
CA CYS A 87 12.20 5.10 9.86
C CYS A 87 12.95 5.35 11.18
N ALA A 88 13.96 4.51 11.44
CA ALA A 88 14.84 4.63 12.60
C ALA A 88 15.82 5.81 12.47
N ASN A 89 16.52 6.13 13.56
CA ASN A 89 17.80 6.88 13.54
C ASN A 89 17.75 8.26 12.85
N ASN A 90 16.61 8.96 12.90
CA ASN A 90 16.34 10.23 12.21
C ASN A 90 16.43 10.16 10.67
N VAL A 91 16.43 8.97 10.08
CA VAL A 91 16.32 8.78 8.63
C VAL A 91 14.91 9.18 8.18
N THR A 92 14.80 9.91 7.08
CA THR A 92 13.53 10.21 6.44
C THR A 92 13.12 9.07 5.49
N CYS A 93 11.81 8.79 5.45
CA CYS A 93 11.24 7.98 4.37
C CYS A 93 11.18 8.86 3.11
N ASP A 94 12.20 8.77 2.29
CA ASP A 94 12.28 9.46 1.01
C ASP A 94 11.59 8.61 -0.07
N MET A 95 10.73 9.24 -0.87
CA MET A 95 9.99 8.59 -1.96
C MET A 95 10.48 9.03 -3.35
N GLU A 96 11.43 9.97 -3.41
CA GLU A 96 12.11 10.42 -4.63
C GLU A 96 13.47 9.72 -4.80
N ASP A 97 14.05 9.19 -3.70
CA ASP A 97 15.26 8.37 -3.70
C ASP A 97 15.06 7.00 -4.40
N SER A 98 15.49 6.95 -5.66
CA SER A 98 15.46 5.74 -6.48
C SER A 98 16.31 4.58 -5.96
N SER A 99 17.31 4.83 -5.08
CA SER A 99 18.12 3.76 -4.47
C SER A 99 17.38 2.99 -3.37
N LYS A 100 16.36 3.63 -2.75
CA LYS A 100 15.49 3.06 -1.72
C LYS A 100 14.17 2.53 -2.29
N THR A 101 14.01 2.60 -3.60
CA THR A 101 12.77 2.32 -4.31
C THR A 101 12.75 0.89 -4.86
N LEU A 102 11.65 0.18 -4.66
CA LEU A 102 11.42 -1.17 -5.17
C LEU A 102 10.11 -1.23 -5.95
N ARG A 103 10.18 -1.18 -7.27
CA ARG A 103 9.02 -1.37 -8.17
C ARG A 103 8.64 -2.85 -8.22
N LEU A 104 7.35 -3.15 -8.04
CA LEU A 104 6.83 -4.53 -8.01
C LEU A 104 6.09 -4.91 -9.29
N ASP A 105 5.38 -3.94 -9.86
CA ASP A 105 4.79 -3.94 -11.20
C ASP A 105 4.58 -2.48 -11.64
N ASP A 106 3.78 -2.21 -12.67
CA ASP A 106 3.54 -0.86 -13.19
C ASP A 106 2.67 -0.01 -12.26
N SER A 107 1.85 -0.64 -11.41
CA SER A 107 0.89 0.02 -10.52
C SER A 107 1.33 0.13 -9.06
N VAL A 108 2.36 -0.60 -8.64
CA VAL A 108 2.82 -0.62 -7.23
C VAL A 108 4.33 -0.50 -7.10
N THR A 109 4.76 0.51 -6.35
CA THR A 109 6.16 0.77 -5.99
C THR A 109 6.27 0.97 -4.48
N LEU A 110 7.32 0.40 -3.86
CA LEU A 110 7.58 0.52 -2.42
C LEU A 110 8.82 1.36 -2.14
N HIS A 111 8.80 2.09 -1.03
CA HIS A 111 9.91 2.93 -0.58
C HIS A 111 10.40 2.47 0.79
N PHE A 112 11.71 2.25 0.93
CA PHE A 112 12.35 1.72 2.12
C PHE A 112 13.17 2.79 2.86
N CYS A 113 13.57 2.52 4.10
CA CYS A 113 14.38 3.47 4.88
C CYS A 113 15.84 3.50 4.39
N GLU A 114 16.30 2.34 3.96
CA GLU A 114 17.63 2.01 3.45
C GLU A 114 17.47 1.32 2.08
N GLU A 115 18.57 1.05 1.38
CA GLU A 115 18.55 0.25 0.15
C GLU A 115 17.86 -1.11 0.41
N PRO A 116 16.96 -1.61 -0.47
CA PRO A 116 16.22 -2.85 -0.23
C PRO A 116 17.10 -4.07 0.04
N ALA A 117 18.29 -4.14 -0.56
CA ALA A 117 19.27 -5.19 -0.32
C ALA A 117 19.96 -5.09 1.06
N ALA A 118 20.14 -3.88 1.60
CA ALA A 118 20.67 -3.68 2.95
C ALA A 118 19.60 -3.96 4.03
N GLN A 119 18.39 -3.42 3.85
CA GLN A 119 17.29 -3.63 4.78
C GLN A 119 16.86 -5.11 4.79
N ILE A 120 16.80 -5.76 3.61
CA ILE A 120 16.34 -7.14 3.41
C ILE A 120 17.40 -7.96 2.61
N PRO A 121 18.51 -8.37 3.26
CA PRO A 121 19.64 -9.06 2.61
C PRO A 121 19.41 -10.55 2.34
N ASN A 122 18.22 -11.08 2.64
CA ASN A 122 17.85 -12.44 2.28
C ASN A 122 17.38 -12.45 0.83
N GLU A 123 18.08 -13.13 -0.06
CA GLU A 123 17.54 -13.44 -1.39
C GLU A 123 16.45 -14.54 -1.30
N CYS A 124 15.38 -14.37 -2.07
CA CYS A 124 14.26 -15.30 -2.12
C CYS A 124 14.63 -16.63 -2.81
N LYS A 125 14.86 -17.69 -2.05
CA LYS A 125 15.20 -19.01 -2.60
C LYS A 125 13.97 -19.75 -3.13
N GLY A 126 13.76 -19.64 -4.44
CA GLY A 126 12.68 -20.30 -5.17
C GLY A 126 11.29 -19.72 -4.86
N ARG A 127 10.24 -20.49 -5.16
CA ARG A 127 8.82 -20.04 -5.14
C ARG A 127 8.24 -19.68 -3.76
N ARG A 128 9.04 -19.66 -2.69
CA ARG A 128 8.61 -19.33 -1.32
C ARG A 128 8.85 -17.88 -0.92
N GLY A 129 9.61 -17.13 -1.72
CA GLY A 129 9.70 -15.68 -1.54
C GLY A 129 8.39 -15.02 -1.92
N ILE A 130 7.62 -14.58 -0.91
CA ILE A 130 6.39 -13.83 -1.09
C ILE A 130 6.59 -12.44 -0.47
N LEU A 131 6.48 -11.42 -1.32
CA LEU A 131 6.27 -10.03 -0.89
C LEU A 131 4.77 -9.74 -0.96
N ARG A 132 4.22 -9.03 0.02
CA ARG A 132 2.80 -8.68 0.09
C ARG A 132 2.60 -7.19 0.31
N VAL A 133 1.65 -6.62 -0.42
CA VAL A 133 1.12 -5.26 -0.21
C VAL A 133 -0.35 -5.38 0.18
N ILE A 134 -0.75 -4.68 1.23
CA ILE A 134 -2.06 -4.76 1.87
C ILE A 134 -2.69 -3.37 1.91
N GLY A 135 -3.98 -3.27 1.63
CA GLY A 135 -4.78 -2.08 1.87
C GLY A 135 -6.16 -2.19 1.26
N HIS A 136 -6.91 -1.09 1.21
CA HIS A 136 -8.28 -1.11 0.70
C HIS A 136 -8.33 -1.43 -0.80
N ALA A 137 -9.23 -2.35 -1.16
CA ALA A 137 -9.44 -2.76 -2.54
C ALA A 137 -9.87 -1.58 -3.43
N HIS A 138 -9.41 -1.58 -4.67
CA HIS A 138 -9.92 -0.70 -5.71
C HIS A 138 -11.32 -1.14 -6.15
N GLU A 139 -12.12 -0.21 -6.70
CA GLU A 139 -13.50 -0.50 -7.17
C GLU A 139 -13.55 -1.59 -8.26
N THR A 140 -12.46 -1.78 -9.00
CA THR A 140 -12.34 -2.86 -10.00
C THR A 140 -11.85 -4.20 -9.42
N GLY A 141 -11.54 -4.29 -8.12
CA GLY A 141 -11.05 -5.51 -7.44
C GLY A 141 -9.62 -5.97 -7.80
N TRP A 142 -9.06 -5.50 -8.91
CA TRP A 142 -7.75 -5.96 -9.42
C TRP A 142 -6.52 -5.30 -8.79
N THR A 143 -6.68 -4.19 -8.07
CA THR A 143 -5.59 -3.40 -7.48
C THR A 143 -6.03 -2.74 -6.16
N LEU A 144 -5.18 -1.90 -5.57
CA LEU A 144 -5.44 -1.16 -4.33
C LEU A 144 -5.87 0.29 -4.61
N ALA A 145 -6.81 0.80 -3.81
CA ALA A 145 -7.12 2.23 -3.73
C ALA A 145 -6.19 2.97 -2.75
N SER A 146 -5.67 2.26 -1.74
CA SER A 146 -4.69 2.75 -0.77
C SER A 146 -3.88 1.59 -0.18
N VAL A 147 -2.73 1.89 0.41
CA VAL A 147 -1.88 0.92 1.11
C VAL A 147 -1.89 1.21 2.61
N THR A 148 -2.13 0.17 3.41
CA THR A 148 -2.12 0.21 4.88
C THR A 148 -0.90 -0.50 5.45
N ASN A 149 -0.41 -1.56 4.81
CA ASN A 149 0.75 -2.31 5.28
C ASN A 149 1.51 -3.05 4.15
N THR A 150 2.78 -3.38 4.41
CA THR A 150 3.65 -4.12 3.48
C THR A 150 4.49 -5.15 4.24
N LEU A 151 4.75 -6.29 3.59
CA LEU A 151 5.57 -7.38 4.13
C LEU A 151 6.50 -7.93 3.04
N ALA A 152 7.79 -7.68 3.17
CA ALA A 152 8.85 -8.10 2.27
C ALA A 152 9.92 -8.87 3.06
N PHE A 153 9.89 -10.20 2.99
CA PHE A 153 10.78 -11.08 3.77
C PHE A 153 12.12 -11.38 3.09
N CYS A 154 12.18 -11.17 1.77
CA CYS A 154 13.36 -11.42 0.94
C CYS A 154 13.30 -10.58 -0.35
N THR A 155 14.44 -10.42 -1.01
CA THR A 155 14.61 -9.69 -2.28
C THR A 155 14.70 -10.64 -3.48
N CYS A 156 14.33 -10.16 -4.66
CA CYS A 156 14.40 -10.88 -5.93
C CYS A 156 15.28 -10.09 -6.92
N PRO A 157 16.56 -10.45 -7.14
CA PRO A 157 17.44 -9.73 -8.07
C PRO A 157 16.94 -9.71 -9.53
N ALA A 158 16.19 -10.74 -9.93
CA ALA A 158 15.53 -10.80 -11.25
C ALA A 158 14.22 -10.00 -11.34
N GLY A 159 13.81 -9.31 -10.28
CA GLY A 159 12.52 -8.62 -10.17
C GLY A 159 11.37 -9.51 -9.67
N PHE A 160 10.20 -8.89 -9.54
CA PHE A 160 8.97 -9.49 -9.03
C PHE A 160 7.92 -9.66 -10.14
N ARG A 161 6.95 -10.54 -9.88
CA ARG A 161 5.69 -10.62 -10.63
C ARG A 161 4.52 -10.84 -9.69
N ARG A 162 3.38 -10.23 -10.00
CA ARG A 162 2.11 -10.45 -9.29
C ARG A 162 1.75 -11.94 -9.36
N ALA A 163 1.32 -12.50 -8.23
CA ALA A 163 1.14 -13.94 -8.05
C ALA A 163 -0.34 -14.33 -7.93
N SER A 164 -1.03 -13.70 -6.99
CA SER A 164 -2.46 -13.81 -6.73
C SER A 164 -2.92 -12.65 -5.86
N THR A 165 -4.15 -12.20 -6.07
CA THR A 165 -4.86 -11.29 -5.18
C THR A 165 -5.79 -12.12 -4.28
N HIS A 166 -5.85 -11.79 -3.00
CA HIS A 166 -6.73 -12.45 -2.04
C HIS A 166 -7.34 -11.40 -1.10
N MET A 167 -8.59 -11.59 -0.69
CA MET A 167 -9.17 -10.75 0.36
C MET A 167 -8.32 -10.85 1.62
N TRP A 168 -8.07 -9.69 2.22
CA TRP A 168 -7.47 -9.51 3.53
C TRP A 168 -8.51 -8.84 4.44
N ASP A 169 -8.33 -8.98 5.75
CA ASP A 169 -9.34 -8.80 6.79
C ASP A 169 -10.48 -7.78 6.50
N HIS A 170 -11.73 -8.26 6.55
CA HIS A 170 -13.02 -7.56 6.35
C HIS A 170 -13.24 -6.74 5.06
N ALA A 171 -12.30 -5.94 4.59
CA ALA A 171 -12.43 -5.05 3.42
C ALA A 171 -11.10 -4.72 2.71
N GLU A 172 -10.00 -5.39 3.09
CA GLU A 172 -8.69 -5.19 2.46
C GLU A 172 -8.42 -6.21 1.35
N LEU A 173 -7.39 -5.94 0.55
CA LEU A 173 -6.88 -6.84 -0.47
C LEU A 173 -5.38 -7.04 -0.26
N ALA A 174 -4.92 -8.29 -0.27
CA ALA A 174 -3.52 -8.64 -0.28
C ALA A 174 -3.06 -8.91 -1.73
N LEU A 175 -2.28 -7.99 -2.29
CA LEU A 175 -1.52 -8.22 -3.51
C LEU A 175 -0.27 -9.05 -3.15
N ASN A 176 -0.19 -10.30 -3.63
CA ASN A 176 0.96 -11.16 -3.39
C ASN A 176 1.89 -11.17 -4.61
N TYR A 177 3.19 -11.07 -4.36
CA TYR A 177 4.25 -11.03 -5.36
C TYR A 177 5.24 -12.16 -5.11
N LYS A 178 5.73 -12.77 -6.19
CA LYS A 178 6.76 -13.81 -6.21
C LYS A 178 7.92 -13.33 -7.11
N CYS A 179 9.11 -13.88 -6.93
CA CYS A 179 10.16 -13.66 -7.94
C CYS A 179 9.71 -14.17 -9.32
N LEU A 180 10.33 -13.62 -10.36
CA LEU A 180 10.23 -14.15 -11.72
C LEU A 180 10.74 -15.61 -11.77
#